data_AF-A0A6A6X8R2-F1
#
_entry.id   AF-A0A6A6X8R2-F1
#
_cell.length_a   1.000
_cell.length_b   1.000
_cell.length_c   1.000
_cell.angle_alpha   90.00
_cell.angle_beta   90.00
_cell.angle_gamma   90.00
#
_symmetry.space_group_name_H-M   'P 1'
#
loop_
_entity.id
_entity.type
_entity.pdbx_description
1 polymer ?
#
loop_
_entity_poly.entity_id
_entity_poly.type
_entity_poly.pdbx_seq_one_letter_code
_entity_poly.pdbx_strand_id
1 'polypeptide(L)'
;MPHTEIDVLRKRMETMLTEAKASGHGIKNIIPKEMQDDFYHLRELKAAKEYIKEGEERAKKLQEEKSELAKQLSAAKKAVEELPEDHKQLKIDVGQRELEVTYYKGLMNAAEARANNFQQKWLCSVKEQAQSDEKDNRIETLELECTEHKALIYKLTNENQKATDVFEMLRDQHMNALEQKEKRLMELEKSIKETRDYSKHIEEENEGFEAAYNDLVRRLEAENGDCATALNKAAECIRNMEKEQCAAVSETVILRRFFNRCFSILSIHQGIFQQLLNNDQQKVIWLPDTLEGELNSSYKECEAFRYVHEAFENEGIQQDMVRDELLGLAISATRMQQLLGAISGDVSHFLIALRQKPDLWLAMRTKFGMFVRK
;
A
#
# COMPACT_ATOMS: atom_id res chain seq x y z
N MET A 1 118.86 113.34 -57.94
CA MET A 1 120.08 113.28 -57.11
C MET A 1 121.02 112.23 -57.74
N PRO A 2 122.35 112.41 -57.60
CA PRO A 2 123.43 112.16 -58.58
C PRO A 2 123.54 110.69 -59.05
N HIS A 3 123.83 110.40 -60.34
CA HIS A 3 125.17 110.31 -60.97
C HIS A 3 126.02 109.18 -60.33
N THR A 4 126.84 108.39 -61.01
CA THR A 4 127.85 108.88 -61.96
C THR A 4 128.66 107.80 -62.70
N GLU A 5 128.28 106.52 -62.72
CA GLU A 5 129.15 105.52 -63.41
C GLU A 5 128.90 105.42 -64.93
N ILE A 6 127.66 105.65 -65.38
CA ILE A 6 127.28 105.46 -66.79
C ILE A 6 127.77 106.62 -67.69
N ASP A 7 127.81 107.85 -67.16
CA ASP A 7 128.25 109.01 -67.95
C ASP A 7 129.77 109.05 -68.17
N VAL A 8 130.56 108.42 -67.29
CA VAL A 8 132.01 108.29 -67.47
C VAL A 8 132.36 107.31 -68.60
N LEU A 9 131.61 106.20 -68.72
CA LEU A 9 131.79 105.22 -69.80
C LEU A 9 131.33 105.76 -71.17
N ARG A 10 130.23 106.53 -71.22
CA ARG A 10 129.80 107.20 -72.46
C ARG A 10 130.83 108.21 -72.96
N LYS A 11 131.39 109.04 -72.08
CA LYS A 11 132.45 109.98 -72.47
C LYS A 11 133.71 109.28 -72.97
N ARG A 12 134.07 108.12 -72.39
CA ARG A 12 135.24 107.34 -72.81
C ARG A 12 135.04 106.69 -74.19
N MET A 13 133.83 106.22 -74.49
CA MET A 13 133.43 105.75 -75.83
C MET A 13 133.39 106.88 -76.85
N GLU A 14 132.88 108.07 -76.49
CA GLU A 14 132.89 109.23 -77.37
C GLU A 14 134.31 109.68 -77.73
N THR A 15 135.25 109.71 -76.77
CA THR A 15 136.66 110.03 -77.06
C THR A 15 137.31 109.03 -78.02
N MET A 16 137.06 107.72 -77.85
CA MET A 16 137.58 106.70 -78.79
C MET A 16 136.93 106.79 -80.18
N LEU A 17 135.65 107.16 -80.26
CA LEU A 17 134.94 107.38 -81.53
C LEU A 17 135.44 108.63 -82.27
N THR A 18 135.85 109.67 -81.53
CA THR A 18 136.46 110.87 -82.13
C THR A 18 137.91 110.65 -82.57
N GLU A 19 138.72 109.87 -81.84
CA GLU A 19 140.09 109.50 -82.25
C GLU A 19 140.11 108.55 -83.47
N ALA A 20 139.15 107.63 -83.56
CA ALA A 20 138.99 106.75 -84.73
C ALA A 20 138.57 107.53 -86.00
N LYS A 21 137.74 108.58 -85.85
CA LYS A 21 137.39 109.49 -86.95
C LYS A 21 138.53 110.40 -87.39
N ALA A 22 139.38 110.85 -86.46
CA ALA A 22 140.57 111.65 -86.78
C ALA A 22 141.64 110.84 -87.56
N SER A 23 141.63 109.52 -87.41
CA SER A 23 142.59 108.59 -88.05
C SER A 23 142.12 108.05 -89.41
N GLY A 24 141.01 108.56 -89.98
CA GLY A 24 140.54 108.19 -91.32
C GLY A 24 139.97 106.76 -91.46
N HIS A 25 139.64 106.09 -90.35
CA HIS A 25 139.08 104.74 -90.37
C HIS A 25 137.54 104.77 -90.23
N GLY A 26 136.83 104.22 -91.22
CA GLY A 26 135.37 104.09 -91.22
C GLY A 26 134.87 102.93 -90.35
N ILE A 27 133.76 103.16 -89.65
CA ILE A 27 133.13 102.33 -88.58
C ILE A 27 132.74 100.89 -89.00
N LYS A 28 132.97 100.46 -90.24
CA LYS A 28 132.82 99.04 -90.65
C LYS A 28 134.09 98.32 -91.08
N ASN A 29 135.27 98.95 -91.01
CA ASN A 29 136.53 98.18 -90.88
C ASN A 29 136.82 97.84 -89.40
N ILE A 30 136.02 98.34 -88.46
CA ILE A 30 136.18 98.19 -86.99
C ILE A 30 135.05 97.33 -86.39
N ILE A 31 133.91 97.19 -87.07
CA ILE A 31 132.78 96.40 -86.56
C ILE A 31 132.74 95.05 -87.29
N PRO A 32 132.83 93.92 -86.57
CA PRO A 32 132.76 92.58 -87.12
C PRO A 32 131.49 92.34 -87.93
N LYS A 33 131.57 91.52 -88.98
CA LYS A 33 130.41 91.18 -89.84
C LYS A 33 129.28 90.52 -89.04
N GLU A 34 129.55 89.99 -87.84
CA GLU A 34 128.55 89.42 -86.93
C GLU A 34 127.64 90.46 -86.24
N MET A 35 127.99 91.75 -86.18
CA MET A 35 127.20 92.78 -85.47
C MET A 35 126.29 93.64 -86.38
N GLN A 36 126.12 93.26 -87.66
CA GLN A 36 125.20 94.00 -88.55
C GLN A 36 123.74 93.59 -88.36
N ASP A 37 123.47 92.42 -87.79
CA ASP A 37 122.10 91.94 -87.54
C ASP A 37 121.44 92.64 -86.34
N ASP A 38 122.21 93.16 -85.38
CA ASP A 38 121.69 93.88 -84.20
C ASP A 38 121.00 95.22 -84.53
N PHE A 39 121.22 95.76 -85.73
CA PHE A 39 120.55 96.97 -86.18
C PHE A 39 119.09 96.74 -86.63
N TYR A 40 118.64 95.49 -86.80
CA TYR A 40 117.23 95.19 -87.04
C TYR A 40 116.37 95.46 -85.79
N HIS A 41 116.92 95.26 -84.58
CA HIS A 41 116.25 95.52 -83.30
C HIS A 41 115.91 97.00 -83.05
N LEU A 42 116.51 97.93 -83.80
CA LEU A 42 116.17 99.36 -83.72
C LEU A 42 114.82 99.71 -84.36
N ARG A 43 114.26 98.85 -85.24
CA ARG A 43 112.91 99.05 -85.79
C ARG A 43 111.81 98.57 -84.85
N GLU A 44 112.00 97.44 -84.17
CA GLU A 44 111.06 96.92 -83.15
C GLU A 44 110.92 97.89 -81.96
N LEU A 45 112.00 98.62 -81.64
CA LEU A 45 112.00 99.63 -80.58
C LEU A 45 111.12 100.85 -80.88
N LYS A 46 110.70 101.06 -82.13
CA LYS A 46 109.75 102.11 -82.51
C LYS A 46 108.29 101.67 -82.34
N ALA A 47 107.98 100.40 -82.60
CA ALA A 47 106.66 99.82 -82.28
C ALA A 47 106.43 99.70 -80.77
N ALA A 48 107.49 99.41 -80.00
CA ALA A 48 107.45 99.46 -78.54
C ALA A 48 107.09 100.85 -78.00
N LYS A 49 107.45 101.93 -78.71
CA LYS A 49 107.14 103.31 -78.29
C LYS A 49 105.66 103.69 -78.47
N GLU A 50 104.91 103.06 -79.37
CA GLU A 50 103.45 103.27 -79.49
C GLU A 50 102.67 102.45 -78.45
N TYR A 51 103.12 101.22 -78.15
CA TYR A 51 102.51 100.38 -77.11
C TYR A 51 102.70 100.96 -75.69
N ILE A 52 103.83 101.62 -75.43
CA ILE A 52 104.08 102.32 -74.17
C ILE A 52 103.13 103.52 -73.99
N LYS A 53 102.77 104.22 -75.07
CA LYS A 53 101.88 105.38 -75.00
C LYS A 53 100.43 105.00 -74.66
N GLU A 54 99.95 103.88 -75.19
CA GLU A 54 98.64 103.31 -74.85
C GLU A 54 98.61 102.75 -73.40
N GLY A 55 99.74 102.21 -72.93
CA GLY A 55 99.94 101.80 -71.54
C GLY A 55 99.94 102.97 -70.55
N GLU A 56 100.52 104.10 -70.94
CA GLU A 56 100.58 105.30 -70.11
C GLU A 56 99.20 105.97 -69.93
N GLU A 57 98.32 105.96 -70.95
CA GLU A 57 96.96 106.51 -70.82
C GLU A 57 96.00 105.61 -70.02
N ARG A 58 96.14 104.28 -70.14
CA ARG A 58 95.33 103.32 -69.34
C ARG A 58 95.77 103.26 -67.89
N ALA A 59 97.08 103.34 -67.62
CA ALA A 59 97.62 103.38 -66.26
C ALA A 59 97.19 104.66 -65.52
N LYS A 60 97.06 105.79 -66.21
CA LYS A 60 96.65 107.06 -65.60
C LYS A 60 95.18 107.03 -65.13
N LYS A 61 94.26 106.50 -65.94
CA LYS A 61 92.83 106.35 -65.56
C LYS A 61 92.60 105.33 -64.44
N LEU A 62 93.29 104.18 -64.47
CA LEU A 62 93.14 103.14 -63.44
C LEU A 62 93.72 103.53 -62.07
N GLN A 63 94.77 104.36 -62.04
CA GLN A 63 95.36 104.79 -60.78
C GLN A 63 94.54 105.89 -60.09
N GLU A 64 93.86 106.76 -60.85
CA GLU A 64 92.93 107.75 -60.31
C GLU A 64 91.69 107.09 -59.68
N GLU A 65 91.09 106.08 -60.32
CA GLU A 65 90.01 105.28 -59.73
C GLU A 65 90.44 104.52 -58.46
N LYS A 66 91.68 104.00 -58.44
CA LYS A 66 92.28 103.39 -57.24
C LYS A 66 92.47 104.41 -56.10
N SER A 67 92.68 105.69 -56.43
CA SER A 67 92.77 106.78 -55.46
C SER A 67 91.40 107.19 -54.89
N GLU A 68 90.30 107.03 -55.64
CA GLU A 68 88.94 107.36 -55.20
C GLU A 68 88.34 106.24 -54.30
N LEU A 69 88.47 104.98 -54.72
CA LEU A 69 87.99 103.80 -53.97
C LEU A 69 88.78 103.61 -52.67
N ALA A 70 90.09 103.87 -52.66
CA ALA A 70 90.88 103.82 -51.43
C ALA A 70 90.50 104.92 -50.43
N LYS A 71 90.05 106.09 -50.90
CA LYS A 71 89.50 107.15 -50.04
C LYS A 71 88.12 106.78 -49.49
N GLN A 72 87.23 106.21 -50.29
CA GLN A 72 85.92 105.75 -49.80
C GLN A 72 86.03 104.58 -48.82
N LEU A 73 86.97 103.65 -49.04
CA LEU A 73 87.18 102.49 -48.18
C LEU A 73 87.90 102.86 -46.87
N SER A 74 88.80 103.85 -46.89
CA SER A 74 89.41 104.38 -45.65
C SER A 74 88.46 105.29 -44.85
N ALA A 75 87.58 106.04 -45.51
CA ALA A 75 86.52 106.80 -44.83
C ALA A 75 85.45 105.87 -44.22
N ALA A 76 85.05 104.80 -44.92
CA ALA A 76 84.11 103.80 -44.39
C ALA A 76 84.74 102.97 -43.26
N LYS A 77 86.04 102.63 -43.32
CA LYS A 77 86.73 101.94 -42.22
C LYS A 77 86.90 102.82 -40.98
N LYS A 78 87.12 104.13 -41.13
CA LYS A 78 87.09 105.06 -39.98
C LYS A 78 85.67 105.24 -39.41
N ALA A 79 84.62 105.18 -40.22
CA ALA A 79 83.24 105.20 -39.75
C ALA A 79 82.77 103.88 -39.08
N VAL A 80 83.48 102.77 -39.29
CA VAL A 80 83.23 101.47 -38.61
C VAL A 80 84.09 101.31 -37.35
N GLU A 81 85.25 101.97 -37.27
CA GLU A 81 86.07 102.03 -36.04
C GLU A 81 85.62 103.14 -35.06
N GLU A 82 84.94 104.18 -35.54
CA GLU A 82 84.26 105.21 -34.73
C GLU A 82 82.72 105.03 -34.72
N LEU A 83 82.26 103.79 -34.45
CA LEU A 83 80.87 103.57 -34.08
C LEU A 83 80.64 104.10 -32.64
N PRO A 84 79.57 104.87 -32.38
CA PRO A 84 79.30 105.47 -31.08
C PRO A 84 79.21 104.40 -29.99
N GLU A 85 79.62 104.75 -28.76
CA GLU A 85 79.52 103.93 -27.55
C GLU A 85 78.14 103.26 -27.42
N ASP A 86 77.07 103.92 -27.88
CA ASP A 86 75.69 103.43 -27.93
C ASP A 86 75.51 102.09 -28.65
N HIS A 87 76.29 101.75 -29.68
CA HIS A 87 76.11 100.47 -30.38
C HIS A 87 76.81 99.29 -29.68
N LYS A 88 77.90 99.57 -28.94
CA LYS A 88 78.48 98.62 -27.98
C LYS A 88 77.54 98.43 -26.78
N GLN A 89 76.93 99.53 -26.30
CA GLN A 89 75.92 99.51 -25.26
C GLN A 89 74.70 98.68 -25.71
N LEU A 90 74.17 98.89 -26.91
CA LEU A 90 73.02 98.14 -27.43
C LEU A 90 73.30 96.64 -27.57
N LYS A 91 74.53 96.25 -27.91
CA LYS A 91 74.92 94.83 -28.01
C LYS A 91 75.05 94.18 -26.64
N ILE A 92 75.53 94.94 -25.65
CA ILE A 92 75.52 94.54 -24.23
C ILE A 92 74.08 94.45 -23.73
N ASP A 93 73.23 95.43 -24.05
CA ASP A 93 71.81 95.47 -23.67
C ASP A 93 71.03 94.31 -24.29
N VAL A 94 71.26 93.99 -25.57
CA VAL A 94 70.66 92.80 -26.21
C VAL A 94 71.15 91.52 -25.53
N GLY A 95 72.44 91.41 -25.21
CA GLY A 95 72.97 90.27 -24.44
C GLY A 95 72.39 90.18 -23.01
N GLN A 96 72.20 91.32 -22.34
CA GLN A 96 71.55 91.40 -21.03
C GLN A 96 70.07 91.04 -21.12
N ARG A 97 69.36 91.48 -22.16
CA ARG A 97 67.97 91.09 -22.44
C ARG A 97 67.84 89.62 -22.78
N GLU A 98 68.77 89.04 -23.53
CA GLU A 98 68.82 87.59 -23.79
C GLU A 98 69.09 86.80 -22.50
N LEU A 99 69.97 87.29 -21.63
CA LEU A 99 70.19 86.74 -20.29
C LEU A 99 68.95 86.87 -19.41
N GLU A 100 68.25 88.00 -19.42
CA GLU A 100 66.98 88.17 -18.72
C GLU A 100 65.93 87.20 -19.27
N VAL A 101 65.79 87.08 -20.59
CA VAL A 101 64.84 86.16 -21.23
C VAL A 101 65.18 84.71 -20.90
N THR A 102 66.46 84.31 -20.91
CA THR A 102 66.87 82.95 -20.53
C THR A 102 66.67 82.69 -19.03
N TYR A 103 66.93 83.68 -18.18
CA TYR A 103 66.63 83.62 -16.75
C TYR A 103 65.14 83.46 -16.47
N TYR A 104 64.29 84.31 -17.06
CA TYR A 104 62.83 84.21 -16.90
C TYR A 104 62.26 82.95 -17.54
N LYS A 105 62.81 82.47 -18.66
CA LYS A 105 62.47 81.14 -19.21
C LYS A 105 62.86 80.01 -18.26
N GLY A 106 64.04 80.08 -17.64
CA GLY A 106 64.46 79.12 -16.62
C GLY A 106 63.52 79.13 -15.41
N LEU A 107 63.14 80.32 -14.95
CA LEU A 107 62.20 80.51 -13.86
C LEU A 107 60.80 79.97 -14.22
N MET A 108 60.32 80.25 -15.43
CA MET A 108 59.05 79.76 -15.98
C MET A 108 59.06 78.23 -16.07
N ASN A 109 60.10 77.62 -16.68
CA ASN A 109 60.23 76.17 -16.78
C ASN A 109 60.32 75.51 -15.41
N ALA A 110 61.01 76.12 -14.43
CA ALA A 110 61.07 75.62 -13.06
C ALA A 110 59.73 75.78 -12.32
N ALA A 111 58.95 76.81 -12.64
CA ALA A 111 57.59 76.98 -12.13
C ALA A 111 56.62 75.97 -12.77
N GLU A 112 56.70 75.74 -14.08
CA GLU A 112 55.94 74.73 -14.82
C GLU A 112 56.28 73.32 -14.33
N ALA A 113 57.56 72.98 -14.14
CA ALA A 113 57.97 71.69 -13.60
C ALA A 113 57.43 71.48 -12.18
N ARG A 114 57.44 72.53 -11.33
CA ARG A 114 56.83 72.47 -10.00
C ARG A 114 55.31 72.32 -10.07
N ALA A 115 54.64 73.09 -10.92
CA ALA A 115 53.20 73.00 -11.14
C ALA A 115 52.79 71.61 -11.64
N ASN A 116 53.52 71.05 -12.60
CA ASN A 116 53.30 69.69 -13.11
C ASN A 116 53.53 68.63 -12.02
N ASN A 117 54.56 68.78 -11.19
CA ASN A 117 54.80 67.86 -10.07
C ASN A 117 53.66 67.93 -9.04
N PHE A 118 53.19 69.14 -8.70
CA PHE A 118 52.03 69.31 -7.82
C PHE A 118 50.75 68.75 -8.44
N GLN A 119 50.52 68.96 -9.74
CA GLN A 119 49.40 68.38 -10.46
C GLN A 119 49.44 66.85 -10.44
N GLN A 120 50.61 66.24 -10.69
CA GLN A 120 50.78 64.79 -10.62
C GLN A 120 50.53 64.25 -9.21
N LYS A 121 51.11 64.89 -8.18
CA LYS A 121 50.88 64.50 -6.77
C LYS A 121 49.42 64.62 -6.38
N TRP A 122 48.76 65.69 -6.83
CA TRP A 122 47.33 65.89 -6.60
C TRP A 122 46.50 64.81 -7.29
N LEU A 123 46.77 64.48 -8.56
CA LEU A 123 46.10 63.40 -9.27
C LEU A 123 46.33 62.03 -8.61
N CYS A 124 47.54 61.73 -8.15
CA CYS A 124 47.83 60.53 -7.38
C CYS A 124 47.02 60.50 -6.07
N SER A 125 47.00 61.60 -5.32
CA SER A 125 46.26 61.69 -4.05
C SER A 125 44.74 61.56 -4.26
N VAL A 126 44.20 62.17 -5.32
CA VAL A 126 42.79 62.03 -5.70
C VAL A 126 42.46 60.59 -6.09
N LYS A 127 43.35 59.91 -6.80
CA LYS A 127 43.18 58.50 -7.15
C LYS A 127 43.21 57.60 -5.90
N GLU A 128 44.13 57.85 -4.98
CA GLU A 128 44.21 57.12 -3.72
C GLU A 128 42.97 57.36 -2.85
N GLN A 129 42.48 58.60 -2.78
CA GLN A 129 41.23 58.93 -2.09
C GLN A 129 40.05 58.18 -2.71
N ALA A 130 39.89 58.22 -4.04
CA ALA A 130 38.80 57.50 -4.71
C ALA A 130 38.85 55.99 -4.47
N GLN A 131 40.05 55.40 -4.41
CA GLN A 131 40.23 53.98 -4.06
C GLN A 131 39.93 53.69 -2.58
N SER A 132 40.22 54.63 -1.68
CA SER A 132 39.83 54.52 -0.28
C SER A 132 38.30 54.58 -0.15
N ASP A 133 37.67 55.57 -0.77
CA ASP A 133 36.21 55.75 -0.76
C ASP A 133 35.50 54.51 -1.35
N GLU A 134 36.04 53.90 -2.42
CA GLU A 134 35.51 52.65 -2.98
C GLU A 134 35.61 51.49 -1.99
N LYS A 135 36.72 51.38 -1.25
CA LYS A 135 36.89 50.35 -0.20
C LYS A 135 35.97 50.59 0.98
N ASP A 136 35.81 51.84 1.43
CA ASP A 136 34.93 52.19 2.54
C ASP A 136 33.47 51.89 2.19
N ASN A 137 33.02 52.28 0.99
CA ASN A 137 31.70 51.90 0.47
C ASN A 137 31.51 50.38 0.41
N ARG A 138 32.56 49.64 0.03
CA ARG A 138 32.51 48.16 0.00
C ARG A 138 32.42 47.57 1.40
N ILE A 139 33.14 48.13 2.37
CA ILE A 139 33.06 47.74 3.78
C ILE A 139 31.65 47.98 4.32
N GLU A 140 31.08 49.17 4.11
CA GLU A 140 29.71 49.50 4.55
C GLU A 140 28.68 48.53 3.95
N THR A 141 28.81 48.21 2.67
CA THR A 141 27.92 47.24 1.99
C THR A 141 28.04 45.85 2.61
N LEU A 142 29.27 45.38 2.87
CA LEU A 142 29.51 44.07 3.49
C LEU A 142 29.04 44.02 4.95
N GLU A 143 29.16 45.12 5.69
CA GLU A 143 28.65 45.25 7.05
C GLU A 143 27.12 45.16 7.07
N LEU A 144 26.45 45.86 6.15
CA LEU A 144 25.00 45.76 5.98
C LEU A 144 24.57 44.32 5.67
N GLU A 145 25.17 43.68 4.66
CA GLU A 145 24.92 42.27 4.30
C GLU A 145 25.14 41.34 5.50
N CYS A 146 26.20 41.55 6.28
CA CYS A 146 26.47 40.77 7.49
C CYS A 146 25.40 40.95 8.57
N THR A 147 24.88 42.16 8.75
CA THR A 147 23.80 42.41 9.72
C THR A 147 22.49 41.75 9.28
N GLU A 148 22.15 41.82 7.99
CA GLU A 148 20.98 41.17 7.42
C GLU A 148 21.06 39.65 7.55
N HIS A 149 22.21 39.05 7.22
CA HIS A 149 22.42 37.62 7.38
C HIS A 149 22.35 37.18 8.84
N LYS A 150 22.91 37.95 9.79
CA LYS A 150 22.75 37.67 11.22
C LYS A 150 21.28 37.69 11.64
N ALA A 151 20.52 38.70 11.23
CA ALA A 151 19.10 38.79 11.52
C ALA A 151 18.31 37.60 10.95
N LEU A 152 18.64 37.18 9.71
CA LEU A 152 18.04 36.01 9.07
C LEU A 152 18.37 34.71 9.83
N ILE A 153 19.63 34.52 10.25
CA ILE A 153 20.06 33.34 11.03
C ILE A 153 19.29 33.29 12.36
N TYR A 154 19.15 34.41 13.07
CA TYR A 154 18.36 34.45 14.31
C TYR A 154 16.91 34.08 14.07
N LYS A 155 16.29 34.58 13.00
CA LYS A 155 14.92 34.25 12.62
C LYS A 155 14.75 32.76 12.34
N LEU A 156 15.62 32.18 11.50
CA LEU A 156 15.58 30.76 11.15
C LEU A 156 15.84 29.86 12.37
N THR A 157 16.75 30.26 13.26
CA THR A 157 17.03 29.51 14.49
C THR A 157 15.80 29.48 15.40
N ASN A 158 15.11 30.61 15.54
CA ASN A 158 13.87 30.69 16.33
C ASN A 158 12.72 29.88 15.69
N GLU A 159 12.58 29.92 14.36
CA GLU A 159 11.61 29.10 13.64
C GLU A 159 11.90 27.60 13.80
N ASN A 160 13.17 27.20 13.72
CA ASN A 160 13.58 25.81 13.91
C ASN A 160 13.35 25.33 15.36
N GLN A 161 13.61 26.19 16.35
CA GLN A 161 13.30 25.87 17.74
C GLN A 161 11.80 25.66 17.94
N LYS A 162 10.96 26.58 17.43
CA LYS A 162 9.50 26.44 17.49
C LYS A 162 9.00 25.17 16.81
N ALA A 163 9.57 24.82 15.65
CA ALA A 163 9.23 23.58 14.96
C ALA A 163 9.60 22.37 15.83
N THR A 164 10.77 22.38 16.46
CA THR A 164 11.23 21.32 17.36
C THR A 164 10.29 21.16 18.55
N ASP A 165 9.90 22.25 19.21
CA ASP A 165 8.95 22.23 20.34
C ASP A 165 7.58 21.64 19.92
N VAL A 166 7.11 22.00 18.72
CA VAL A 166 5.85 21.45 18.15
C VAL A 166 5.99 19.96 17.84
N PHE A 167 7.13 19.53 17.29
CA PHE A 167 7.39 18.12 17.02
C PHE A 167 7.46 17.28 18.30
N GLU A 168 8.10 17.78 19.35
CA GLU A 168 8.17 17.10 20.65
C GLU A 168 6.76 16.95 21.27
N MET A 169 5.98 18.02 21.28
CA MET A 169 4.59 17.98 21.75
C MET A 169 3.72 17.00 20.95
N LEU A 170 3.83 17.00 19.62
CA LEU A 170 3.11 16.04 18.76
C LEU A 170 3.55 14.60 19.02
N ARG A 171 4.86 14.38 19.22
CA ARG A 171 5.40 13.06 19.54
C ARG A 171 4.81 12.54 20.85
N ASP A 172 4.78 13.37 21.89
CA ASP A 172 4.23 13.00 23.19
C ASP A 172 2.72 12.73 23.11
N GLN A 173 1.97 13.53 22.34
CA GLN A 173 0.56 13.28 22.06
C GLN A 173 0.34 11.94 21.34
N HIS A 174 1.16 11.63 20.34
CA HIS A 174 1.08 10.37 19.60
C HIS A 174 1.44 9.16 20.49
N MET A 175 2.47 9.28 21.32
CA MET A 175 2.84 8.23 22.28
C MET A 175 1.71 7.96 23.29
N ASN A 176 1.12 9.02 23.87
CA ASN A 176 -0.02 8.88 24.76
C ASN A 176 -1.23 8.23 24.07
N ALA A 177 -1.50 8.60 22.81
CA ALA A 177 -2.58 7.99 22.03
C ALA A 177 -2.31 6.50 21.74
N LEU A 178 -1.06 6.13 21.44
CA LEU A 178 -0.66 4.74 21.24
C LEU A 178 -0.84 3.93 22.52
N GLU A 179 -0.37 4.42 23.67
CA GLU A 179 -0.56 3.73 24.96
C GLU A 179 -2.05 3.53 25.30
N GLN A 180 -2.90 4.52 25.03
CA GLN A 180 -4.35 4.39 25.23
C GLN A 180 -4.97 3.34 24.30
N LYS A 181 -4.52 3.27 23.05
CA LYS A 181 -4.98 2.26 22.09
C LYS A 181 -4.52 0.86 22.50
N GLU A 182 -3.29 0.72 22.97
CA GLU A 182 -2.74 -0.54 23.44
C GLU A 182 -3.47 -1.06 24.68
N LYS A 183 -3.79 -0.19 25.65
CA LYS A 183 -4.64 -0.53 26.79
C LYS A 183 -6.03 -1.03 26.37
N ARG A 184 -6.69 -0.34 25.44
CA ARG A 184 -8.00 -0.77 24.92
C ARG A 184 -7.92 -2.10 24.16
N LEU A 185 -6.83 -2.35 23.42
CA LEU A 185 -6.61 -3.62 22.74
C LEU A 185 -6.48 -4.76 23.75
N MET A 186 -5.68 -4.59 24.81
CA MET A 186 -5.56 -5.60 25.87
C MET A 186 -6.90 -5.88 26.57
N GLU A 187 -7.70 -4.84 26.85
CA GLU A 187 -9.04 -5.00 27.43
C GLU A 187 -9.99 -5.78 26.51
N LEU A 188 -9.97 -5.48 25.21
CA LEU A 188 -10.77 -6.20 24.21
C LEU A 188 -10.30 -7.65 24.06
N GLU A 189 -9.00 -7.91 24.03
CA GLU A 189 -8.45 -9.27 23.97
C GLU A 189 -8.89 -10.09 25.19
N LYS A 190 -8.85 -9.48 26.38
CA LYS A 190 -9.35 -10.12 27.60
C LYS A 190 -10.85 -10.44 27.51
N SER A 191 -11.67 -9.48 27.08
CA SER A 191 -13.12 -9.69 26.93
C SER A 191 -13.46 -10.75 25.88
N ILE A 192 -12.73 -10.79 24.76
CA ILE A 192 -12.88 -11.82 23.73
C ILE A 192 -12.53 -13.20 24.28
N LYS A 193 -11.46 -13.30 25.08
CA LYS A 193 -11.07 -14.55 25.72
C LYS A 193 -12.14 -15.03 26.71
N GLU A 194 -12.62 -14.16 27.58
CA GLU A 194 -13.71 -14.47 28.53
C GLU A 194 -14.99 -14.93 27.80
N THR A 195 -15.36 -14.26 26.71
CA THR A 195 -16.53 -14.63 25.91
C THR A 195 -16.34 -15.99 25.24
N ARG A 196 -15.15 -16.28 24.70
CA ARG A 196 -14.84 -17.59 24.09
C ARG A 196 -14.88 -18.72 25.12
N ASP A 197 -14.30 -18.51 26.30
CA ASP A 197 -14.32 -19.49 27.38
C ASP A 197 -15.76 -19.76 27.84
N TYR A 198 -16.58 -18.71 27.93
CA TYR A 198 -18.01 -18.84 28.24
C TYR A 198 -18.81 -19.56 27.13
N SER A 199 -18.58 -19.23 25.86
CA SER A 199 -19.22 -19.93 24.74
C SER A 199 -18.87 -21.42 24.71
N LYS A 200 -17.59 -21.75 24.94
CA LYS A 200 -17.16 -23.15 25.02
C LYS A 200 -17.83 -23.89 26.17
N HIS A 201 -18.00 -23.23 27.32
CA HIS A 201 -18.72 -23.83 28.45
C HIS A 201 -20.19 -24.12 28.12
N ILE A 202 -20.88 -23.20 27.42
CA ILE A 202 -22.26 -23.42 26.95
C ILE A 202 -22.33 -24.58 25.96
N GLU A 203 -21.37 -24.70 25.05
CA GLU A 203 -21.31 -25.82 24.10
C GLU A 203 -21.17 -27.16 24.83
N GLU A 204 -20.28 -27.25 25.82
CA GLU A 204 -20.12 -28.44 26.66
C GLU A 204 -21.39 -28.78 27.46
N GLU A 205 -22.08 -27.77 28.02
CA GLU A 205 -23.36 -27.97 28.69
C GLU A 205 -24.45 -28.47 27.72
N ASN A 206 -24.55 -27.88 26.52
CA ASN A 206 -25.51 -28.28 25.51
C ASN A 206 -25.28 -29.71 25.03
N GLU A 207 -24.03 -30.12 24.80
CA GLU A 207 -23.68 -31.51 24.47
C GLU A 207 -24.12 -32.46 25.60
N GLY A 208 -23.92 -32.05 26.86
CA GLY A 208 -24.39 -32.79 28.04
C GLY A 208 -25.92 -32.91 28.10
N PHE A 209 -26.65 -31.83 27.81
CA PHE A 209 -28.12 -31.83 27.75
C PHE A 209 -28.65 -32.69 26.62
N GLU A 210 -28.06 -32.61 25.42
CA GLU A 210 -28.45 -33.44 24.28
C GLU A 210 -28.22 -34.93 24.56
N ALA A 211 -27.09 -35.27 25.19
CA ALA A 211 -26.82 -36.65 25.59
C ALA A 211 -27.85 -37.18 26.61
N ALA A 212 -28.17 -36.40 27.65
CA ALA A 212 -29.15 -36.76 28.66
C ALA A 212 -30.58 -36.86 28.08
N TYR A 213 -30.95 -35.95 27.18
CA TYR A 213 -32.24 -35.97 26.50
C TYR A 213 -32.39 -37.21 25.62
N ASN A 214 -31.38 -37.52 24.81
CA ASN A 214 -31.38 -38.71 23.95
C ASN A 214 -31.42 -40.02 24.77
N ASP A 215 -30.74 -40.07 25.92
CA ASP A 215 -30.82 -41.23 26.82
C ASP A 215 -32.22 -41.38 27.43
N LEU A 216 -32.85 -40.27 27.85
CA LEU A 216 -34.23 -40.29 28.37
C LEU A 216 -35.22 -40.78 27.30
N VAL A 217 -35.12 -40.28 26.07
CA VAL A 217 -35.98 -40.72 24.97
C VAL A 217 -35.83 -42.23 24.73
N ARG A 218 -34.60 -42.74 24.67
CA ARG A 218 -34.36 -44.19 24.50
C ARG A 218 -34.94 -45.02 25.64
N ARG A 219 -34.83 -44.56 26.89
CA ARG A 219 -35.42 -45.25 28.04
C ARG A 219 -36.95 -45.29 27.96
N LEU A 220 -37.57 -44.17 27.60
CA LEU A 220 -39.02 -44.10 27.44
C LEU A 220 -39.52 -44.97 26.28
N GLU A 221 -38.79 -45.02 25.17
CA GLU A 221 -39.11 -45.91 24.04
C GLU A 221 -39.01 -47.38 24.44
N ALA A 222 -37.98 -47.75 25.20
CA ALA A 222 -37.82 -49.11 25.72
C ALA A 222 -38.95 -49.48 26.70
N GLU A 223 -39.24 -48.62 27.68
CA GLU A 223 -40.34 -48.84 28.64
C GLU A 223 -41.70 -48.92 27.95
N ASN A 224 -41.95 -48.09 26.93
CA ASN A 224 -43.17 -48.15 26.15
C ASN A 224 -43.29 -49.47 25.36
N GLY A 225 -42.17 -49.94 24.79
CA GLY A 225 -42.08 -51.26 24.18
C GLY A 225 -42.41 -52.39 25.17
N ASP A 226 -41.80 -52.36 26.35
CA ASP A 226 -42.05 -53.34 27.41
C ASP A 226 -43.50 -53.32 27.88
N CYS A 227 -44.08 -52.13 28.08
CA CYS A 227 -45.48 -51.95 28.45
C CYS A 227 -46.43 -52.50 27.38
N ALA A 228 -46.15 -52.23 26.10
CA ALA A 228 -46.95 -52.77 24.99
C ALA A 228 -46.89 -54.30 24.93
N THR A 229 -45.72 -54.90 25.14
CA THR A 229 -45.59 -56.37 25.18
C THR A 229 -46.32 -56.97 26.38
N ALA A 230 -46.23 -56.35 27.57
CA ALA A 230 -46.93 -56.80 28.76
C ALA A 230 -48.45 -56.70 28.59
N LEU A 231 -48.94 -55.60 28.01
CA LEU A 231 -50.37 -55.39 27.74
C LEU A 231 -50.90 -56.39 26.72
N ASN A 232 -50.14 -56.69 25.65
CA ASN A 232 -50.51 -57.70 24.67
C ASN A 232 -50.59 -59.10 25.29
N LYS A 233 -49.61 -59.48 26.13
CA LYS A 233 -49.64 -60.76 26.86
C LYS A 233 -50.82 -60.85 27.83
N ALA A 234 -51.10 -59.77 28.56
CA ALA A 234 -52.24 -59.72 29.47
C ALA A 234 -53.58 -59.82 28.70
N ALA A 235 -53.71 -59.12 27.59
CA ALA A 235 -54.89 -59.19 26.73
C ALA A 235 -55.08 -60.59 26.12
N GLU A 236 -54.00 -61.26 25.71
CA GLU A 236 -54.05 -62.64 25.24
C GLU A 236 -54.48 -63.61 26.35
N CYS A 237 -53.93 -63.45 27.56
CA CYS A 237 -54.33 -64.25 28.73
C CYS A 237 -55.82 -64.07 29.07
N ILE A 238 -56.32 -62.82 29.08
CA ILE A 238 -57.74 -62.53 29.30
C ILE A 238 -58.60 -63.17 28.22
N ARG A 239 -58.25 -63.03 26.94
CA ARG A 239 -59.00 -63.66 25.84
C ARG A 239 -59.06 -65.17 25.95
N ASN A 240 -57.96 -65.81 26.37
CA ASN A 240 -57.93 -67.27 26.56
C ASN A 240 -58.81 -67.67 27.74
N MET A 241 -58.73 -66.97 28.87
CA MET A 241 -59.59 -67.20 30.03
C MET A 241 -61.07 -67.00 29.70
N GLU A 242 -61.42 -65.94 28.94
CA GLU A 242 -62.78 -65.68 28.49
C GLU A 242 -63.31 -66.81 27.59
N LYS A 243 -62.48 -67.34 26.68
CA LYS A 243 -62.84 -68.49 25.84
C LYS A 243 -63.11 -69.73 26.67
N GLU A 244 -62.23 -70.07 27.60
CA GLU A 244 -62.38 -71.21 28.51
C GLU A 244 -63.65 -71.06 29.37
N GLN A 245 -63.88 -69.88 29.92
CA GLN A 245 -65.09 -69.59 30.69
C GLN A 245 -66.35 -69.73 29.84
N CYS A 246 -66.36 -69.19 28.61
CA CYS A 246 -67.49 -69.33 27.70
C CYS A 246 -67.78 -70.79 27.34
N ALA A 247 -66.73 -71.59 27.14
CA ALA A 247 -66.84 -73.03 26.86
C ALA A 247 -67.47 -73.76 28.06
N ALA A 248 -66.90 -73.58 29.25
CA ALA A 248 -67.40 -74.20 30.48
C ALA A 248 -68.85 -73.80 30.80
N VAL A 249 -69.21 -72.52 30.63
CA VAL A 249 -70.58 -72.03 30.83
C VAL A 249 -71.54 -72.66 29.83
N SER A 250 -71.15 -72.74 28.55
CA SER A 250 -71.98 -73.33 27.49
C SER A 250 -72.25 -74.81 27.74
N GLU A 251 -71.21 -75.57 28.08
CA GLU A 251 -71.28 -76.98 28.47
C GLU A 251 -72.15 -77.19 29.72
N THR A 252 -71.95 -76.36 30.76
CA THR A 252 -72.72 -76.42 32.02
C THR A 252 -74.21 -76.14 31.79
N VAL A 253 -74.56 -75.19 30.93
CA VAL A 253 -75.97 -74.87 30.62
C VAL A 253 -76.68 -76.08 30.02
N ILE A 254 -76.02 -76.83 29.14
CA ILE A 254 -76.58 -78.04 28.52
C ILE A 254 -76.77 -79.14 29.57
N LEU A 255 -75.75 -79.42 30.40
CA LEU A 255 -75.86 -80.40 31.48
C LEU A 255 -76.97 -80.04 32.48
N ARG A 256 -77.07 -78.76 32.86
CA ARG A 256 -78.15 -78.29 33.74
C ARG A 256 -79.53 -78.54 33.12
N ARG A 257 -79.70 -78.28 31.82
CA ARG A 257 -80.95 -78.60 31.12
C ARG A 257 -81.23 -80.09 31.18
N PHE A 258 -80.25 -80.94 30.86
CA PHE A 258 -80.38 -82.38 30.96
C PHE A 258 -80.85 -82.84 32.36
N PHE A 259 -80.19 -82.40 33.43
CA PHE A 259 -80.54 -82.81 34.80
C PHE A 259 -81.93 -82.33 35.21
N ASN A 260 -82.34 -81.13 34.78
CA ASN A 260 -83.72 -80.67 34.98
C ASN A 260 -84.74 -81.56 34.26
N ARG A 261 -84.42 -82.02 33.04
CA ARG A 261 -85.26 -82.99 32.30
C ARG A 261 -85.33 -84.33 33.01
N CYS A 262 -84.21 -84.84 33.50
CA CYS A 262 -84.16 -86.06 34.32
C CYS A 262 -85.04 -85.94 35.57
N PHE A 263 -84.98 -84.80 36.26
CA PHE A 263 -85.83 -84.53 37.41
C PHE A 263 -87.32 -84.53 37.04
N SER A 264 -87.70 -83.93 35.90
CA SER A 264 -89.06 -83.98 35.37
C SER A 264 -89.51 -85.41 35.06
N ILE A 265 -88.67 -86.21 34.39
CA ILE A 265 -88.91 -87.62 34.08
C ILE A 265 -89.12 -88.42 35.37
N LEU A 266 -88.23 -88.28 36.35
CA LEU A 266 -88.34 -88.95 37.64
C LEU A 266 -89.60 -88.52 38.40
N SER A 267 -89.97 -87.24 38.35
CA SER A 267 -91.20 -86.72 38.96
C SER A 267 -92.45 -87.33 38.32
N ILE A 268 -92.45 -87.51 36.99
CA ILE A 268 -93.54 -88.22 36.28
C ILE A 268 -93.63 -89.66 36.76
N HIS A 269 -92.51 -90.40 36.79
CA HIS A 269 -92.49 -91.79 37.28
C HIS A 269 -92.95 -91.88 38.74
N GLN A 270 -92.44 -91.01 39.61
CA GLN A 270 -92.86 -90.93 41.00
C GLN A 270 -94.37 -90.67 41.13
N GLY A 271 -94.91 -89.74 40.34
CA GLY A 271 -96.34 -89.47 40.28
C GLY A 271 -97.15 -90.70 39.86
N ILE A 272 -96.73 -91.42 38.83
CA ILE A 272 -97.37 -92.68 38.39
C ILE A 272 -97.39 -93.69 39.55
N PHE A 273 -96.25 -93.94 40.19
CA PHE A 273 -96.17 -94.89 41.30
C PHE A 273 -97.00 -94.46 42.51
N GLN A 274 -97.00 -93.18 42.86
CA GLN A 274 -97.84 -92.64 43.94
C GLN A 274 -99.33 -92.86 43.65
N GLN A 275 -99.78 -92.61 42.42
CA GLN A 275 -101.18 -92.85 42.05
C GLN A 275 -101.56 -94.33 42.08
N LEU A 276 -100.66 -95.20 41.62
CA LEU A 276 -100.89 -96.65 41.64
C LEU A 276 -101.00 -97.19 43.07
N LEU A 277 -100.25 -96.62 44.01
CA LEU A 277 -100.20 -97.06 45.41
C LEU A 277 -101.18 -96.32 46.33
N ASN A 278 -101.70 -95.16 45.93
CA ASN A 278 -102.63 -94.38 46.74
C ASN A 278 -104.06 -94.92 46.66
N ASN A 279 -104.62 -95.26 47.83
CA ASN A 279 -105.95 -95.83 47.97
C ASN A 279 -107.10 -94.84 47.82
N ASP A 280 -106.83 -93.53 47.76
CA ASP A 280 -107.88 -92.51 47.73
C ASP A 280 -108.18 -92.01 46.31
N GLN A 281 -107.32 -92.28 45.32
CA GLN A 281 -107.52 -91.87 43.94
C GLN A 281 -108.15 -92.99 43.09
N GLN A 282 -109.27 -92.70 42.42
CA GLN A 282 -109.99 -93.67 41.57
C GLN A 282 -109.53 -93.66 40.12
N LYS A 283 -108.85 -92.60 39.66
CA LYS A 283 -108.43 -92.43 38.27
C LYS A 283 -106.91 -92.60 38.15
N VAL A 284 -106.48 -93.68 37.50
CA VAL A 284 -105.08 -93.89 37.13
C VAL A 284 -104.77 -93.01 35.92
N ILE A 285 -103.80 -92.11 36.05
CA ILE A 285 -103.24 -91.41 34.88
C ILE A 285 -102.30 -92.39 34.19
N TRP A 286 -102.68 -92.79 32.97
CA TRP A 286 -101.81 -93.56 32.09
C TRP A 286 -100.65 -92.67 31.61
N LEU A 287 -99.53 -93.31 31.25
CA LEU A 287 -98.27 -92.68 30.86
C LEU A 287 -98.51 -91.35 30.11
N PRO A 288 -98.07 -90.19 30.65
CA PRO A 288 -98.28 -88.91 29.98
C PRO A 288 -97.55 -88.87 28.63
N ASP A 289 -98.19 -88.32 27.60
CA ASP A 289 -97.57 -88.09 26.28
C ASP A 289 -96.29 -87.22 26.38
N THR A 290 -96.19 -86.44 27.47
CA THR A 290 -95.01 -85.63 27.76
C THR A 290 -93.78 -86.47 28.14
N LEU A 291 -93.93 -87.71 28.63
CA LEU A 291 -92.79 -88.52 29.08
C LEU A 291 -91.84 -88.89 27.94
N GLU A 292 -92.38 -89.34 26.81
CA GLU A 292 -91.58 -89.67 25.62
C GLU A 292 -90.91 -88.41 25.05
N GLY A 293 -91.61 -87.27 25.07
CA GLY A 293 -91.04 -85.98 24.72
C GLY A 293 -89.85 -85.60 25.61
N GLU A 294 -89.99 -85.72 26.93
CA GLU A 294 -88.91 -85.42 27.88
C GLU A 294 -87.72 -86.39 27.77
N LEU A 295 -87.96 -87.69 27.50
CA LEU A 295 -86.91 -88.68 27.24
C LEU A 295 -86.14 -88.37 25.94
N ASN A 296 -86.85 -88.03 24.86
CA ASN A 296 -86.20 -87.65 23.61
C ASN A 296 -85.46 -86.32 23.73
N SER A 297 -86.02 -85.35 24.46
CA SER A 297 -85.35 -84.08 24.74
C SER A 297 -84.10 -84.25 25.60
N SER A 298 -84.15 -85.04 26.67
CA SER A 298 -82.98 -85.33 27.51
C SER A 298 -81.88 -86.06 26.73
N TYR A 299 -82.22 -87.01 25.86
CA TYR A 299 -81.27 -87.63 24.95
C TYR A 299 -80.60 -86.61 24.01
N LYS A 300 -81.38 -85.70 23.42
CA LYS A 300 -80.86 -84.62 22.57
C LYS A 300 -79.93 -83.67 23.32
N GLU A 301 -80.17 -83.39 24.60
CA GLU A 301 -79.26 -82.57 25.41
C GLU A 301 -77.92 -83.29 25.66
N CYS A 302 -77.91 -84.63 25.85
CA CYS A 302 -76.65 -85.39 25.91
C CYS A 302 -75.87 -85.34 24.59
N GLU A 303 -76.56 -85.48 23.45
CA GLU A 303 -75.90 -85.34 22.14
C GLU A 303 -75.40 -83.91 21.90
N ALA A 304 -76.20 -82.90 22.27
CA ALA A 304 -75.82 -81.50 22.16
C ALA A 304 -74.55 -81.19 22.99
N PHE A 305 -74.44 -81.75 24.20
CA PHE A 305 -73.22 -81.62 24.99
C PHE A 305 -72.02 -82.18 24.23
N ARG A 306 -72.13 -83.39 23.69
CA ARG A 306 -71.04 -84.03 22.95
C ARG A 306 -70.58 -83.20 21.76
N TYR A 307 -71.53 -82.68 20.96
CA TYR A 307 -71.20 -81.83 19.82
C TYR A 307 -70.53 -80.52 20.23
N VAL A 308 -71.01 -79.87 21.29
CA VAL A 308 -70.42 -78.62 21.79
C VAL A 308 -69.03 -78.85 22.37
N HIS A 309 -68.86 -79.94 23.13
CA HIS A 309 -67.57 -80.31 23.70
C HIS A 309 -66.53 -80.61 22.61
N GLU A 310 -66.90 -81.43 21.60
CA GLU A 310 -66.05 -81.75 20.45
C GLU A 310 -65.73 -80.50 19.61
N ALA A 311 -66.69 -79.58 19.44
CA ALA A 311 -66.43 -78.31 18.75
C ALA A 311 -65.37 -77.48 19.48
N PHE A 312 -65.42 -77.39 20.80
CA PHE A 312 -64.42 -76.67 21.59
C PHE A 312 -63.05 -77.36 21.61
N GLU A 313 -62.99 -78.69 21.59
CA GLU A 313 -61.73 -79.43 21.40
C GLU A 313 -61.09 -79.12 20.04
N ASN A 314 -61.90 -79.09 18.97
CA ASN A 314 -61.43 -78.77 17.61
C ASN A 314 -60.97 -77.30 17.47
N GLU A 315 -61.56 -76.37 18.23
CA GLU A 315 -61.11 -74.98 18.31
C GLU A 315 -59.82 -74.81 19.14
N GLY A 316 -59.30 -75.88 19.73
CA GLY A 316 -58.06 -75.86 20.52
C GLY A 316 -58.23 -75.20 21.89
N ILE A 317 -59.45 -75.13 22.43
CA ILE A 317 -59.68 -74.67 23.80
C ILE A 317 -59.07 -75.72 24.74
N GLN A 318 -58.17 -75.29 25.62
CA GLN A 318 -57.46 -76.19 26.52
C GLN A 318 -58.45 -76.97 27.39
N GLN A 319 -58.09 -78.22 27.64
CA GLN A 319 -58.81 -79.09 28.55
C GLN A 319 -58.28 -78.81 29.95
N ASP A 320 -59.08 -78.11 30.74
CA ASP A 320 -58.76 -77.77 32.12
C ASP A 320 -59.51 -78.67 33.10
N MET A 321 -59.20 -78.55 34.38
CA MET A 321 -59.83 -79.36 35.43
C MET A 321 -61.35 -79.19 35.45
N VAL A 322 -61.88 -78.01 35.10
CA VAL A 322 -63.33 -77.76 35.08
C VAL A 322 -63.98 -78.53 33.95
N ARG A 323 -63.43 -78.47 32.74
CA ARG A 323 -63.97 -79.17 31.57
C ARG A 323 -63.84 -80.68 31.69
N ASP A 324 -62.78 -81.18 32.35
CA ASP A 324 -62.65 -82.61 32.69
C ASP A 324 -63.79 -83.09 33.60
N GLU A 325 -64.11 -82.32 34.64
CA GLU A 325 -65.24 -82.63 35.52
C GLU A 325 -66.59 -82.53 34.78
N LEU A 326 -66.76 -81.55 33.89
CA LEU A 326 -67.96 -81.44 33.05
C LEU A 326 -68.11 -82.64 32.11
N LEU A 327 -67.01 -83.12 31.51
CA LEU A 327 -67.01 -84.33 30.70
C LEU A 327 -67.38 -85.57 31.54
N GLY A 328 -66.83 -85.69 32.75
CA GLY A 328 -67.21 -86.74 33.71
C GLY A 328 -68.70 -86.72 34.07
N LEU A 329 -69.27 -85.52 34.27
CA LEU A 329 -70.71 -85.34 34.46
C LEU A 329 -71.52 -85.73 33.24
N ALA A 330 -71.06 -85.41 32.02
CA ALA A 330 -71.73 -85.78 30.78
C ALA A 330 -71.76 -87.30 30.54
N ILE A 331 -70.66 -88.00 30.85
CA ILE A 331 -70.60 -89.46 30.82
C ILE A 331 -71.63 -90.04 31.81
N SER A 332 -71.68 -89.48 33.02
CA SER A 332 -72.65 -89.88 34.03
C SER A 332 -74.10 -89.58 33.60
N ALA A 333 -74.33 -88.44 32.96
CA ALA A 333 -75.62 -88.05 32.37
C ALA A 333 -76.06 -89.04 31.29
N THR A 334 -75.17 -89.46 30.40
CA THR A 334 -75.48 -90.43 29.35
C THR A 334 -75.87 -91.79 29.95
N ARG A 335 -75.18 -92.25 31.00
CA ARG A 335 -75.56 -93.46 31.74
C ARG A 335 -76.93 -93.30 32.42
N MET A 336 -77.18 -92.16 33.05
CA MET A 336 -78.47 -91.87 33.66
C MET A 336 -79.60 -91.85 32.63
N GLN A 337 -79.36 -91.29 31.45
CA GLN A 337 -80.32 -91.28 30.35
C GLN A 337 -80.70 -92.69 29.90
N GLN A 338 -79.70 -93.58 29.74
CA GLN A 338 -79.93 -94.97 29.38
C GLN A 338 -80.76 -95.69 30.45
N LEU A 339 -80.45 -95.46 31.74
CA LEU A 339 -81.21 -96.02 32.86
C LEU A 339 -82.64 -95.50 32.92
N LEU A 340 -82.85 -94.19 32.74
CA LEU A 340 -84.19 -93.60 32.69
C LEU A 340 -84.99 -94.14 31.50
N GLY A 341 -84.36 -94.33 30.34
CA GLY A 341 -84.98 -94.96 29.18
C GLY A 341 -85.42 -96.39 29.48
N ALA A 342 -84.56 -97.19 30.13
CA ALA A 342 -84.88 -98.55 30.54
C ALA A 342 -86.03 -98.58 31.57
N ILE A 343 -85.97 -97.76 32.61
CA ILE A 343 -87.05 -97.62 33.62
C ILE A 343 -88.36 -97.22 32.95
N SER A 344 -88.33 -96.26 32.03
CA SER A 344 -89.53 -95.80 31.31
C SER A 344 -90.11 -96.91 30.45
N GLY A 345 -89.25 -97.69 29.79
CA GLY A 345 -89.64 -98.90 29.08
C GLY A 345 -90.33 -99.89 30.02
N ASP A 346 -89.70 -100.25 31.14
CA ASP A 346 -90.25 -101.20 32.11
C ASP A 346 -91.59 -100.73 32.69
N VAL A 347 -91.70 -99.45 33.06
CA VAL A 347 -92.94 -98.85 33.56
C VAL A 347 -94.02 -98.83 32.49
N SER A 348 -93.68 -98.54 31.24
CA SER A 348 -94.64 -98.60 30.13
C SER A 348 -95.17 -100.02 29.92
N HIS A 349 -94.30 -101.03 29.89
CA HIS A 349 -94.70 -102.44 29.78
C HIS A 349 -95.56 -102.87 30.98
N PHE A 350 -95.17 -102.46 32.19
CA PHE A 350 -95.92 -102.75 33.41
C PHE A 350 -97.32 -102.13 33.39
N LEU A 351 -97.46 -100.87 33.00
CA LEU A 351 -98.75 -100.21 32.85
C LEU A 351 -99.61 -100.88 31.76
N ILE A 352 -99.04 -101.23 30.61
CA ILE A 352 -99.77 -101.96 29.56
C ILE A 352 -100.29 -103.30 30.09
N ALA A 353 -99.47 -104.05 30.84
CA ALA A 353 -99.88 -105.30 31.46
C ALA A 353 -101.00 -105.11 32.49
N LEU A 354 -100.94 -104.05 33.32
CA LEU A 354 -102.00 -103.68 34.25
C LEU A 354 -103.30 -103.29 33.52
N ARG A 355 -103.21 -102.59 32.38
CA ARG A 355 -104.37 -102.23 31.55
C ARG A 355 -105.06 -103.46 30.98
N GLN A 356 -104.28 -104.46 30.58
CA GLN A 356 -104.80 -105.73 30.04
C GLN A 356 -105.40 -106.63 31.12
N LYS A 357 -105.00 -106.47 32.39
CA LYS A 357 -105.50 -107.27 33.53
C LYS A 357 -105.88 -106.38 34.73
N PRO A 358 -107.06 -105.74 34.72
CA PRO A 358 -107.46 -104.79 35.77
C PRO A 358 -107.59 -105.42 37.16
N ASP A 359 -107.89 -106.73 37.27
CA ASP A 359 -107.98 -107.43 38.55
C ASP A 359 -106.63 -107.50 39.29
N LEU A 360 -105.52 -107.53 38.55
CA LEU A 360 -104.17 -107.48 39.11
C LEU A 360 -103.88 -106.13 39.77
N TRP A 361 -104.45 -105.05 39.27
CA TRP A 361 -104.32 -103.72 39.88
C TRP A 361 -105.05 -103.66 41.23
N LEU A 362 -106.29 -104.17 41.30
CA LEU A 362 -107.04 -104.30 42.56
C LEU A 362 -106.31 -105.18 43.59
N ALA A 363 -105.74 -106.31 43.14
CA ALA A 363 -104.94 -107.19 43.99
C ALA A 363 -103.65 -106.50 44.50
N MET A 364 -102.92 -105.79 43.63
CA MET A 364 -101.74 -105.03 44.03
C MET A 364 -102.08 -103.91 45.00
N ARG A 365 -103.17 -103.17 44.76
CA ARG A 365 -103.64 -102.09 45.63
C ARG A 365 -104.04 -102.61 47.02
N THR A 366 -104.67 -103.78 47.09
CA THR A 366 -104.99 -104.45 48.37
C THR A 366 -103.73 -104.93 49.09
N LYS A 367 -102.75 -105.47 48.36
CA LYS A 367 -101.52 -106.04 48.95
C LYS A 367 -100.50 -104.98 49.38
N PHE A 368 -100.32 -103.93 48.59
CA PHE A 368 -99.30 -102.89 48.81
C PHE A 368 -99.87 -101.59 49.36
N GLY A 369 -101.14 -101.26 49.11
CA GLY A 369 -101.79 -100.06 49.64
C GLY A 369 -102.05 -100.09 51.16
N MET A 370 -101.97 -101.27 51.81
CA MET A 370 -102.01 -101.36 53.27
C MET A 370 -100.74 -100.84 53.96
N PHE A 371 -99.61 -100.76 53.24
CA PHE A 371 -98.33 -100.32 53.82
C PHE A 371 -98.14 -98.79 53.83
N VAL A 372 -99.04 -98.01 53.23
CA VAL A 372 -98.92 -96.54 53.12
C VAL A 372 -99.81 -95.80 54.14
N ARG A 373 -100.50 -96.50 55.06
CA ARG A 373 -101.17 -95.86 56.21
C ARG A 373 -100.19 -95.62 57.36
N LYS A 374 -99.29 -94.66 57.18
CA LYS A 374 -98.89 -93.66 58.18
C LYS A 374 -97.97 -92.62 57.55
#